data_AF-A0A7V9J7E4-F1
#
_entry.id   AF-A0A7V9J7E4-F1
#
_cell.length_a   1.000
_cell.length_b   1.000
_cell.length_c   1.000
_cell.angle_alpha   90.00
_cell.angle_beta   90.00
_cell.angle_gamma   90.00
#
_symmetry.space_group_name_H-M   'P 1'
#
loop_
_entity.id
_entity.type
_entity.pdbx_description
1 polymer ?
#
loop_
_entity_poly.entity_id
_entity_poly.type
_entity_poly.pdbx_seq_one_letter_code
_entity_poly.pdbx_strand_id
1 'polypeptide(L)'
;MLILDLLIAGIIVGAAVWGYQRGLLTRALALVGFGAGAILGSRVAPLILDGGLRDPFAPVLALPAALLCGAIVGMALERFGFGLRRRLPRRGRANAVGGALLAACVGLVTVWILGALAARVDSFRQPVRDSAIIERLNAVLPPPGPLLNPIRKRVDPLPILAGPRPNVGPTDPRIKRDRQVRSAADSTVKVHVKSCGRKGTGSGWVAGDGTVVTNAHVVQGSDEVGVQLKGKGDTDDAEVIGFDEVNDVAVLRAPGVAGVPALRLDPKPAPDTHAAALGFPGGGPFKIIPVRLGTTARIPGFKLNGRKRVKRRIVILRAKGIRPGSSGSPVVDRGGRVVTMVFAVRLGGSAAYAVPNPAIRRTLRRADAPVDTGSCEED
;
A
#
# COMPACT_ATOMS: atom_id res chain seq x y z
N MET A 1 23.43 24.79 0.19
CA MET A 1 24.62 24.04 -0.27
C MET A 1 25.48 23.51 0.89
N LEU A 2 26.17 24.33 1.68
CA LEU A 2 27.22 23.82 2.59
C LEU A 2 26.75 23.15 3.90
N ILE A 3 25.62 23.56 4.47
CA ILE A 3 25.29 23.22 5.88
C ILE A 3 24.95 21.74 6.06
N LEU A 4 24.11 21.17 5.18
CA LEU A 4 23.73 19.76 5.28
C LEU A 4 24.91 18.83 4.98
N ASP A 5 25.71 19.15 3.95
CA ASP A 5 26.89 18.37 3.60
C ASP A 5 27.97 18.43 4.70
N LEU A 6 28.18 19.60 5.33
CA LEU A 6 29.08 19.71 6.49
C LEU A 6 28.58 18.93 7.70
N LEU A 7 27.28 18.95 7.95
CA LEU A 7 26.66 18.19 9.04
C LEU A 7 26.81 16.69 8.79
N ILE A 8 26.53 16.22 7.57
CA ILE A 8 26.73 14.82 7.18
C ILE A 8 28.21 14.44 7.32
N ALA A 9 29.13 15.23 6.75
CA ALA A 9 30.56 14.97 6.85
C ALA A 9 31.03 14.90 8.31
N GLY A 10 30.57 15.81 9.16
CA GLY A 10 30.83 15.81 10.60
C GLY A 10 30.33 14.54 11.29
N ILE A 11 29.12 14.07 10.98
CA ILE A 11 28.58 12.81 11.50
C ILE A 11 29.42 11.62 11.06
N ILE A 12 29.83 11.55 9.79
CA ILE A 12 30.64 10.45 9.26
C ILE A 12 32.03 10.43 9.89
N VAL A 13 32.68 11.59 10.02
CA VAL A 13 33.99 11.71 10.69
C VAL A 13 33.87 11.33 12.16
N GLY A 14 32.84 11.80 12.87
CA GLY A 14 32.57 11.43 14.25
C GLY A 14 32.35 9.92 14.41
N ALA A 15 31.56 9.31 13.52
CA ALA A 15 31.36 7.87 13.48
C ALA A 15 32.65 7.10 13.22
N ALA A 16 33.50 7.57 12.29
CA ALA A 16 34.79 6.96 11.97
C ALA A 16 35.79 7.06 13.14
N VAL A 17 35.90 8.20 13.80
CA VAL A 17 36.74 8.40 15.00
C VAL A 17 36.26 7.49 16.13
N TRP A 18 34.95 7.43 16.35
CA TRP A 18 34.35 6.54 17.34
C TRP A 18 34.55 5.06 16.96
N GLY A 19 34.52 4.73 15.66
CA GLY A 19 34.84 3.41 15.12
C GLY A 19 36.29 3.00 15.36
N TYR A 20 37.22 3.93 15.14
CA TYR A 20 38.65 3.75 15.33
C TYR A 20 39.00 3.37 16.77
N GLN A 21 38.40 4.04 17.75
CA GLN A 21 38.60 3.75 19.18
C GLN A 21 38.08 2.36 19.57
N ARG A 22 36.93 1.96 19.01
CA ARG A 22 36.27 0.68 19.35
C ARG A 22 36.80 -0.53 18.57
N GLY A 23 37.42 -0.32 17.41
CA GLY A 23 37.99 -1.37 16.58
C GLY A 23 36.95 -2.21 15.81
N LEU A 24 37.40 -2.91 14.77
CA LEU A 24 36.57 -3.65 13.83
C LEU A 24 35.75 -4.75 14.50
N LEU A 25 36.39 -5.58 15.33
CA LEU A 25 35.73 -6.73 15.96
C LEU A 25 34.49 -6.31 16.77
N THR A 26 34.63 -5.31 17.63
CA THR A 26 33.54 -4.84 18.48
C THR A 26 32.40 -4.22 17.64
N ARG A 27 32.73 -3.51 16.56
CA ARG A 27 31.74 -2.92 15.64
C ARG A 27 31.02 -3.96 14.79
N ALA A 28 31.74 -4.97 14.31
CA ALA A 28 31.16 -6.08 13.56
C ALA A 28 30.18 -6.87 14.44
N LEU A 29 30.56 -7.18 15.69
CA LEU A 29 29.68 -7.83 16.66
C LEU A 29 28.44 -7.00 16.98
N ALA A 30 28.58 -5.69 17.14
CA ALA A 30 27.45 -4.79 17.35
C ALA A 30 26.49 -4.76 16.15
N LEU A 31 27.03 -4.75 14.92
CA LEU A 31 26.23 -4.75 13.69
C LEU A 31 25.49 -6.07 13.48
N VAL A 32 26.17 -7.20 13.71
CA VAL A 32 25.56 -8.54 13.68
C VAL A 32 24.48 -8.66 14.75
N GLY A 33 24.76 -8.16 15.96
CA GLY A 33 23.78 -8.13 17.04
C GLY A 33 22.57 -7.27 16.74
N PHE A 34 22.77 -6.12 16.12
CA PHE A 34 21.70 -5.27 15.66
C PHE A 34 20.83 -5.97 14.62
N GLY A 35 21.44 -6.61 13.62
CA GLY A 35 20.73 -7.38 12.60
C GLY A 35 19.91 -8.53 13.20
N ALA A 36 20.52 -9.33 14.08
CA ALA A 36 19.86 -10.44 14.75
C ALA A 36 18.70 -9.96 15.65
N GLY A 37 18.92 -8.91 16.43
CA GLY A 37 17.89 -8.32 17.29
C GLY A 37 16.76 -7.67 16.51
N ALA A 38 17.04 -7.07 15.35
CA ALA A 38 16.01 -6.52 14.47
C ALA A 38 15.14 -7.61 13.86
N ILE A 39 15.73 -8.72 13.42
CA ILE A 39 14.99 -9.90 12.95
C ILE A 39 14.11 -10.44 14.09
N LEU A 40 14.67 -10.61 15.28
CA LEU A 40 13.92 -11.11 16.45
C LEU A 40 12.76 -10.18 16.80
N GLY A 41 13.02 -8.87 16.92
CA GLY A 41 12.00 -7.87 17.24
C GLY A 41 10.88 -7.80 16.20
N SER A 42 11.21 -7.94 14.92
CA SER A 42 10.20 -8.00 13.85
C SER A 42 9.27 -9.22 13.94
N ARG A 43 9.74 -10.32 14.56
CA ARG A 43 8.95 -11.55 14.76
C ARG A 43 8.17 -11.55 16.08
N VAL A 44 8.67 -10.85 17.09
CA VAL A 44 8.03 -10.74 18.41
C VAL A 44 6.96 -9.66 18.44
N ALA A 45 7.14 -8.54 17.73
CA ALA A 45 6.17 -7.44 17.71
C ALA A 45 4.73 -7.85 17.32
N PRO A 46 4.51 -8.74 16.33
CA PRO A 46 3.17 -9.23 16.02
C PRO A 46 2.56 -10.13 17.11
N LEU A 47 3.37 -10.76 17.98
CA LEU A 47 2.88 -11.67 19.03
C LEU A 47 2.26 -10.93 20.23
N ILE A 48 2.65 -9.67 20.43
CA ILE A 48 2.18 -8.82 21.54
C ILE A 48 0.86 -8.12 21.18
N LEU A 49 0.51 -8.05 19.89
CA LEU A 49 -0.73 -7.45 19.41
C LEU A 49 -1.83 -8.53 19.33
N ASP A 50 -2.98 -8.27 19.96
CA ASP A 50 -4.16 -9.17 19.96
C ASP A 50 -4.65 -9.57 18.54
N GLY A 51 -4.22 -8.84 17.51
CA GLY A 51 -4.52 -9.09 16.09
C GLY A 51 -3.39 -9.73 15.27
N GLY A 52 -2.20 -10.00 15.83
CA GLY A 52 -1.10 -10.60 15.08
C GLY A 52 -0.59 -9.72 13.91
N LEU A 53 -0.05 -10.37 12.87
CA LEU A 53 0.27 -9.75 11.56
C LEU A 53 -0.96 -9.16 10.82
N ARG A 54 -2.18 -9.27 11.39
CA ARG A 54 -3.45 -8.86 10.76
C ARG A 54 -3.96 -7.52 11.27
N ASP A 55 -3.33 -6.96 12.30
CA ASP A 55 -3.62 -5.63 12.85
C ASP A 55 -3.15 -4.52 11.87
N PRO A 56 -4.00 -3.52 11.54
CA PRO A 56 -3.60 -2.36 10.73
C PRO A 56 -2.34 -1.62 11.23
N PHE A 57 -2.06 -1.69 12.54
CA PHE A 57 -0.90 -1.04 13.16
C PHE A 57 0.32 -1.96 13.30
N ALA A 58 0.21 -3.25 12.95
CA ALA A 58 1.33 -4.19 13.06
C ALA A 58 2.59 -3.73 12.29
N PRO A 59 2.53 -3.19 11.06
CA PRO A 59 3.71 -2.67 10.38
C PRO A 59 4.28 -1.39 11.02
N VAL A 60 3.40 -0.57 11.61
CA VAL A 60 3.75 0.70 12.27
C VAL A 60 4.45 0.46 13.60
N LEU A 61 4.09 -0.59 14.32
CA LEU A 61 4.70 -0.98 15.60
C LEU A 61 5.88 -1.94 15.44
N ALA A 62 5.89 -2.76 14.38
CA ALA A 62 6.98 -3.71 14.13
C ALA A 62 8.32 -3.02 13.83
N LEU A 63 8.32 -1.88 13.14
CA LEU A 63 9.54 -1.16 12.82
C LEU A 63 10.21 -0.56 14.08
N PRO A 64 9.52 0.22 14.94
CA PRO A 64 10.07 0.66 16.22
C PRO A 64 10.52 -0.50 17.11
N ALA A 65 9.74 -1.58 17.18
CA ALA A 65 10.08 -2.75 18.00
C ALA A 65 11.32 -3.50 17.47
N ALA A 66 11.46 -3.65 16.16
CA ALA A 66 12.64 -4.22 15.52
C ALA A 66 13.88 -3.35 15.77
N LEU A 67 13.76 -2.03 15.64
CA LEU A 67 14.86 -1.10 15.91
C LEU A 67 15.28 -1.13 17.39
N LEU A 68 14.32 -1.18 18.31
CA LEU A 68 14.57 -1.26 19.75
C LEU A 68 15.26 -2.58 20.13
N CYS A 69 14.73 -3.72 19.68
CA CYS A 69 15.33 -5.03 19.93
C CYS A 69 16.72 -5.15 19.29
N GLY A 70 16.89 -4.65 18.06
CA GLY A 70 18.18 -4.53 17.39
C GLY A 70 19.17 -3.72 18.23
N ALA A 71 18.77 -2.55 18.72
CA ALA A 71 19.64 -1.72 19.56
C ALA A 71 20.05 -2.45 20.86
N ILE A 72 19.12 -3.11 21.54
CA ILE A 72 19.39 -3.85 22.79
C ILE A 72 20.38 -5.00 22.56
N VAL A 73 20.13 -5.84 21.56
CA VAL A 73 20.98 -7.00 21.25
C VAL A 73 22.35 -6.55 20.72
N GLY A 74 22.38 -5.50 19.89
CA GLY A 74 23.61 -4.86 19.42
C GLY A 74 24.45 -4.32 20.57
N MET A 75 23.86 -3.60 21.52
CA MET A 75 24.56 -3.09 22.71
C MET A 75 25.10 -4.21 23.61
N ALA A 76 24.34 -5.30 23.77
CA ALA A 76 24.78 -6.46 24.55
C ALA A 76 25.99 -7.16 23.92
N LEU A 77 25.94 -7.40 22.60
CA LEU A 77 27.05 -8.01 21.85
C LEU A 77 28.25 -7.09 21.74
N GLU A 78 28.05 -5.78 21.70
CA GLU A 78 29.14 -4.81 21.76
C GLU A 78 29.88 -4.88 23.11
N ARG A 79 29.13 -4.93 24.24
CA ARG A 79 29.70 -5.12 25.58
C ARG A 79 30.46 -6.44 25.70
N PHE A 80 29.90 -7.52 25.16
CA PHE A 80 30.57 -8.82 25.12
C PHE A 80 31.85 -8.75 24.28
N GLY A 81 31.80 -8.10 23.11
CA GLY A 81 32.94 -7.88 22.23
C GLY A 81 34.05 -7.09 22.91
N PHE A 82 33.73 -6.09 23.74
CA PHE A 82 34.71 -5.38 24.58
C PHE A 82 35.38 -6.30 25.61
N GLY A 83 34.62 -7.22 26.23
CA GLY A 83 35.17 -8.22 27.16
C GLY A 83 36.09 -9.21 26.46
N LEU A 84 35.70 -9.72 25.29
CA LEU A 84 36.49 -10.64 24.48
C LEU A 84 37.76 -9.97 23.94
N ARG A 85 37.68 -8.68 23.60
CA ARG A 85 38.82 -7.86 23.14
C ARG A 85 39.93 -7.72 24.18
N ARG A 86 39.67 -7.92 25.48
CA ARG A 86 40.72 -7.95 26.53
C ARG A 86 41.56 -9.23 26.52
N ARG A 87 41.10 -10.29 25.84
CA ARG A 87 41.78 -11.60 25.77
C ARG A 87 42.58 -11.84 24.49
N LEU A 88 42.52 -10.92 23.52
CA LEU A 88 43.17 -11.08 22.22
C LEU A 88 44.51 -10.31 22.15
N PRO A 89 45.63 -10.98 21.80
CA PRO A 89 46.95 -10.38 21.78
C PRO A 89 47.23 -9.77 20.40
N ARG A 90 46.71 -8.56 20.14
CA ARG A 90 47.31 -7.53 19.26
C ARG A 90 46.35 -6.38 19.01
N ARG A 91 46.78 -5.16 19.37
CA ARG A 91 46.22 -3.91 18.86
C ARG A 91 46.90 -3.57 17.53
N GLY A 92 46.50 -4.27 16.47
CA GLY A 92 46.94 -3.89 15.12
C GLY A 92 46.26 -2.59 14.69
N ARG A 93 47.02 -1.67 14.08
CA ARG A 93 46.46 -0.48 13.39
C ARG A 93 45.35 -0.88 12.40
N ALA A 94 45.48 -2.05 11.77
CA ALA A 94 44.47 -2.64 10.89
C ALA A 94 43.08 -2.83 11.55
N ASN A 95 43.01 -3.23 12.82
CA ASN A 95 41.74 -3.39 13.53
C ASN A 95 41.08 -2.04 13.84
N ALA A 96 41.88 -1.01 14.15
CA ALA A 96 41.36 0.34 14.39
C ALA A 96 40.87 0.97 13.08
N VAL A 97 41.67 0.88 12.01
CA VAL A 97 41.31 1.36 10.66
C VAL A 97 40.06 0.63 10.15
N GLY A 98 39.99 -0.69 10.29
CA GLY A 98 38.80 -1.46 9.92
C GLY A 98 37.55 -1.04 10.70
N GLY A 99 37.69 -0.74 12.00
CA GLY A 99 36.60 -0.21 12.81
C GLY A 99 36.12 1.17 12.37
N ALA A 100 37.04 2.04 11.96
CA ALA A 100 36.74 3.36 11.42
C ALA A 100 35.98 3.26 10.07
N LEU A 101 36.48 2.42 9.15
CA LEU A 101 35.86 2.19 7.85
C LEU A 101 34.45 1.62 7.98
N LEU A 102 34.27 0.59 8.81
CA LEU A 102 32.95 -0.01 9.04
C LEU A 102 31.95 1.02 9.60
N ALA A 103 32.37 1.83 10.57
CA ALA A 103 31.50 2.85 11.16
C ALA A 103 31.15 3.96 10.16
N ALA A 104 32.11 4.37 9.30
CA ALA A 104 31.86 5.32 8.23
C ALA A 104 30.85 4.77 7.20
N CYS A 105 31.01 3.51 6.78
CA CYS A 105 30.08 2.86 5.85
C CYS A 105 28.66 2.78 6.43
N VAL A 106 28.51 2.35 7.68
CA VAL A 106 27.20 2.30 8.36
C VAL A 106 26.59 3.69 8.47
N GLY A 107 27.40 4.70 8.80
CA GLY A 107 26.98 6.10 8.82
C GLY A 107 26.45 6.57 7.46
N LEU A 108 27.17 6.29 6.37
CA LEU A 108 26.78 6.68 5.01
C LEU A 108 25.46 6.02 4.59
N VAL A 109 25.28 4.72 4.88
CA VAL A 109 24.01 4.01 4.60
C VAL A 109 22.86 4.61 5.43
N THR A 110 23.12 4.99 6.68
CA THR A 110 22.12 5.61 7.56
C THR A 110 21.69 6.97 7.02
N VAL A 111 22.65 7.82 6.64
CA VAL A 111 22.40 9.12 6.02
C VAL A 111 21.62 8.95 4.72
N TRP A 112 21.97 7.95 3.91
CA TRP A 112 21.28 7.64 2.67
C TRP A 112 19.79 7.29 2.90
N ILE A 113 19.48 6.44 3.88
CA ILE A 113 18.10 6.08 4.24
C ILE A 113 17.34 7.30 4.81
N LEU A 114 17.95 8.04 5.74
CA LEU A 114 17.33 9.20 6.36
C LEU A 114 17.11 10.34 5.37
N GLY A 115 18.05 10.56 4.44
CA GLY A 115 17.92 11.53 3.35
C GLY A 115 16.72 11.23 2.46
N ALA A 116 16.51 9.95 2.12
CA ALA A 116 15.34 9.52 1.36
C ALA A 116 14.00 9.71 2.10
N LEU A 117 14.00 9.63 3.43
CA LEU A 117 12.82 9.93 4.25
C LEU A 117 12.61 11.44 4.40
N ALA A 118 13.68 12.20 4.63
CA ALA A 118 13.65 13.64 4.78
C ALA A 118 13.21 14.35 3.50
N ALA A 119 13.57 13.83 2.32
CA ALA A 119 13.12 14.35 1.02
C ALA A 119 11.59 14.38 0.85
N ARG A 120 10.84 13.63 1.68
CA ARG A 120 9.37 13.58 1.66
C ARG A 120 8.71 14.68 2.48
N VAL A 121 9.46 15.35 3.35
CA VAL A 121 8.97 16.47 4.16
C VAL A 121 9.33 17.76 3.42
N ASP A 122 8.34 18.59 3.11
CA ASP A 122 8.55 19.79 2.26
C ASP A 122 9.68 20.69 2.78
N SER A 123 9.77 20.87 4.11
CA SER A 123 10.82 21.66 4.76
C SER A 123 12.25 21.13 4.55
N PHE A 124 12.40 19.83 4.24
CA PHE A 124 13.70 19.18 4.04
C PHE A 124 13.95 18.76 2.58
N ARG A 125 12.94 18.84 1.71
CA ARG A 125 13.04 18.47 0.30
C ARG A 125 14.12 19.25 -0.44
N GLN A 126 14.14 20.56 -0.30
CA GLN A 126 15.09 21.43 -0.99
C GLN A 126 16.53 21.26 -0.46
N PRO A 127 16.78 21.25 0.88
CA PRO A 127 18.10 20.92 1.43
C PRO A 127 18.66 19.57 0.99
N VAL A 128 17.80 18.55 0.86
CA VAL A 128 18.22 17.19 0.44
C VAL A 128 18.54 17.14 -1.06
N ARG A 129 17.77 17.84 -1.91
CA ARG A 129 18.04 17.93 -3.35
C ARG A 129 19.36 18.65 -3.65
N ASP A 130 19.70 19.64 -2.85
CA ASP A 130 20.91 20.46 -3.03
C ASP A 130 22.18 19.85 -2.39
N SER A 131 22.12 18.63 -1.85
CA SER A 131 23.23 17.95 -1.16
C SER A 131 24.06 17.12 -2.12
N ALA A 132 25.35 17.45 -2.24
CA ALA A 132 26.28 16.74 -3.10
C ALA A 132 26.60 15.33 -2.55
N ILE A 133 26.58 15.16 -1.22
CA ILE A 133 26.83 13.85 -0.60
C ILE A 133 25.66 12.90 -0.88
N ILE A 134 24.41 13.37 -0.74
CA ILE A 134 23.23 12.55 -1.00
C ILE A 134 23.12 12.23 -2.50
N GLU A 135 23.42 13.18 -3.38
CA GLU A 135 23.47 12.96 -4.82
C GLU A 135 24.46 11.85 -5.20
N ARG A 136 25.70 11.93 -4.69
CA ARG A 136 26.73 10.90 -4.91
C ARG A 136 26.34 9.54 -4.32
N LEU A 137 25.72 9.52 -3.14
CA LEU A 137 25.22 8.28 -2.55
C LEU A 137 24.14 7.65 -3.42
N ASN A 138 23.23 8.44 -4.00
CA ASN A 138 22.19 7.96 -4.91
C ASN A 138 22.73 7.50 -6.27
N ALA A 139 23.89 8.00 -6.70
CA ALA A 139 24.57 7.54 -7.92
C ALA A 139 25.23 6.16 -7.75
N VAL A 140 25.64 5.81 -6.52
CA VAL A 140 26.38 4.57 -6.22
C VAL A 140 25.46 3.48 -5.63
N LEU A 141 24.51 3.87 -4.79
CA LEU A 141 23.59 2.94 -4.12
C LEU A 141 22.28 2.80 -4.91
N PRO A 142 21.72 1.58 -5.02
CA PRO A 142 20.43 1.38 -5.68
C PRO A 142 19.36 2.15 -4.92
N PRO A 143 18.41 2.86 -5.57
CA PRO A 143 17.44 3.72 -4.90
C PRO A 143 16.77 3.01 -3.72
N PRO A 144 16.47 3.67 -2.58
CA PRO A 144 16.01 2.98 -1.35
C PRO A 144 14.59 2.40 -1.46
N GLY A 145 13.92 2.60 -2.60
CA GLY A 145 12.61 2.05 -2.92
C GLY A 145 12.44 0.56 -2.59
N PRO A 146 13.34 -0.36 -3.00
CA PRO A 146 13.26 -1.79 -2.72
C PRO A 146 13.37 -2.17 -1.23
N LEU A 147 14.06 -1.37 -0.42
CA LEU A 147 14.16 -1.58 1.05
C LEU A 147 12.90 -1.09 1.78
N LEU A 148 12.17 -0.13 1.18
CA LEU A 148 10.85 0.33 1.63
C LEU A 148 9.69 -0.47 0.99
N ASN A 149 10.00 -1.38 0.04
CA ASN A 149 9.03 -2.08 -0.79
C ASN A 149 8.22 -3.24 -0.15
N PRO A 150 8.53 -3.81 1.04
CA PRO A 150 7.61 -4.78 1.65
C PRO A 150 6.20 -4.19 1.91
N ILE A 151 6.09 -2.85 2.00
CA ILE A 151 4.84 -2.11 2.16
C ILE A 151 4.19 -1.77 0.79
N ARG A 152 4.97 -1.79 -0.30
CA ARG A 152 4.61 -1.18 -1.60
C ARG A 152 4.22 -2.19 -2.71
N LYS A 153 4.08 -3.48 -2.42
CA LYS A 153 3.68 -4.53 -3.40
C LYS A 153 2.22 -4.42 -3.93
N ARG A 154 1.57 -3.26 -3.84
CA ARG A 154 0.23 -3.02 -4.41
C ARG A 154 0.16 -1.63 -5.00
N VAL A 155 0.09 -1.57 -6.33
CA VAL A 155 -0.16 -0.37 -7.14
C VAL A 155 -1.63 0.06 -7.08
N ASP A 156 -2.41 -0.48 -6.14
CA ASP A 156 -3.73 0.07 -5.78
C ASP A 156 -3.59 0.77 -4.41
N PRO A 157 -3.16 2.04 -4.35
CA PRO A 157 -3.24 2.83 -3.14
C PRO A 157 -4.71 3.20 -2.93
N LEU A 158 -5.52 2.27 -2.43
CA LEU A 158 -6.92 2.52 -2.05
C LEU A 158 -7.00 3.88 -1.34
N PRO A 159 -7.66 4.90 -1.92
CA PRO A 159 -7.56 6.25 -1.42
C PRO A 159 -7.95 6.36 0.05
N ILE A 160 -7.16 7.08 0.82
CA ILE A 160 -7.45 7.36 2.24
C ILE A 160 -8.04 8.76 2.32
N LEU A 161 -9.31 8.85 2.68
CA LEU A 161 -10.03 10.12 2.73
C LEU A 161 -10.37 10.51 4.18
N ALA A 162 -10.20 11.78 4.48
CA ALA A 162 -10.89 12.41 5.61
C ALA A 162 -12.36 12.60 5.23
N GLY A 163 -13.29 12.16 6.07
CA GLY A 163 -14.70 12.26 5.76
C GLY A 163 -15.63 11.79 6.87
N PRO A 164 -16.95 11.82 6.62
CA PRO A 164 -17.97 11.48 7.61
C PRO A 164 -17.86 10.01 8.04
N ARG A 165 -18.27 9.74 9.27
CA ARG A 165 -18.40 8.39 9.82
C ARG A 165 -19.75 7.78 9.41
N PRO A 166 -19.85 6.45 9.27
CA PRO A 166 -21.10 5.78 9.01
C PRO A 166 -22.03 5.86 10.24
N ASN A 167 -23.15 6.55 10.08
CA ASN A 167 -24.22 6.60 11.07
C ASN A 167 -25.27 5.50 10.80
N VAL A 168 -24.85 4.25 10.95
CA VAL A 168 -25.70 3.05 10.75
C VAL A 168 -25.35 1.97 11.77
N GLY A 169 -26.23 0.98 11.94
CA GLY A 169 -26.00 -0.17 12.83
C GLY A 169 -24.83 -1.07 12.42
N PRO A 170 -24.56 -2.16 13.16
CA PRO A 170 -23.51 -3.12 12.80
C PRO A 170 -23.78 -3.85 11.48
N THR A 171 -22.72 -4.41 10.89
CA THR A 171 -22.82 -5.30 9.72
C THR A 171 -23.41 -6.65 10.12
N ASP A 172 -24.09 -7.37 9.21
CA ASP A 172 -24.59 -8.73 9.47
C ASP A 172 -23.62 -9.78 8.89
N PRO A 173 -22.89 -10.56 9.71
CA PRO A 173 -21.96 -11.57 9.20
C PRO A 173 -22.64 -12.73 8.45
N ARG A 174 -23.94 -12.97 8.68
CA ARG A 174 -24.68 -14.09 8.07
C ARG A 174 -24.83 -13.93 6.56
N ILE A 175 -24.73 -12.70 6.05
CA ILE A 175 -24.81 -12.40 4.61
C ILE A 175 -23.80 -13.18 3.76
N LYS A 176 -22.69 -13.64 4.35
CA LYS A 176 -21.71 -14.50 3.67
C LYS A 176 -22.28 -15.87 3.26
N ARG A 177 -23.37 -16.30 3.92
CA ARG A 177 -24.03 -17.59 3.67
C ARG A 177 -25.19 -17.46 2.68
N ASP A 178 -25.61 -16.24 2.35
CA ASP A 178 -26.74 -16.00 1.44
C ASP A 178 -26.42 -16.53 0.05
N ARG A 179 -27.35 -17.32 -0.51
CA ARG A 179 -27.16 -18.00 -1.80
C ARG A 179 -26.84 -17.02 -2.93
N GLN A 180 -27.58 -15.92 -3.02
CA GLN A 180 -27.39 -14.91 -4.07
C GLN A 180 -26.06 -14.16 -3.94
N VAL A 181 -25.60 -13.89 -2.70
CA VAL A 181 -24.29 -13.26 -2.45
C VAL A 181 -23.16 -14.18 -2.88
N ARG A 182 -23.28 -15.49 -2.63
CA ARG A 182 -22.29 -16.49 -3.07
C ARG A 182 -22.32 -16.69 -4.58
N SER A 183 -23.50 -16.66 -5.21
CA SER A 183 -23.61 -16.69 -6.67
C SER A 183 -22.96 -15.46 -7.32
N ALA A 184 -23.09 -14.28 -6.70
CA ALA A 184 -22.47 -13.06 -7.21
C ALA A 184 -20.92 -13.10 -7.15
N ALA A 185 -20.35 -13.96 -6.30
CA ALA A 185 -18.91 -14.19 -6.28
C ALA A 185 -18.40 -14.76 -7.61
N ASP A 186 -19.23 -15.53 -8.32
CA ASP A 186 -18.86 -16.15 -9.59
C ASP A 186 -18.73 -15.14 -10.73
N SER A 187 -19.29 -13.95 -10.56
CA SER A 187 -19.18 -12.82 -11.50
C SER A 187 -18.17 -11.77 -11.04
N THR A 188 -17.40 -12.04 -9.98
CA THR A 188 -16.38 -11.11 -9.46
C THR A 188 -15.01 -11.47 -10.02
N VAL A 189 -14.29 -10.47 -10.52
CA VAL A 189 -12.97 -10.64 -11.14
C VAL A 189 -11.88 -9.94 -10.34
N LYS A 190 -10.68 -10.52 -10.34
CA LYS A 190 -9.48 -9.82 -9.91
C LYS A 190 -8.93 -9.08 -11.11
N VAL A 191 -8.70 -7.77 -10.97
CA VAL A 191 -8.11 -6.96 -12.02
C VAL A 191 -6.62 -6.92 -11.78
N HIS A 192 -5.82 -7.21 -12.80
CA HIS A 192 -4.37 -7.08 -12.82
C HIS A 192 -4.01 -5.94 -13.76
N VAL A 193 -3.05 -5.12 -13.36
CA VAL A 193 -2.55 -4.04 -14.20
C VAL A 193 -1.04 -4.01 -14.18
N LYS A 194 -0.47 -3.51 -15.26
CA LYS A 194 0.93 -3.10 -15.31
C LYS A 194 0.95 -1.64 -15.70
N SER A 195 1.37 -0.79 -14.77
CA SER A 195 1.46 0.66 -14.96
C SER A 195 2.87 1.09 -14.61
N CYS A 196 3.54 1.80 -15.51
CA CYS A 196 4.85 2.40 -15.25
C CYS A 196 5.90 1.35 -14.79
N GLY A 197 5.88 0.15 -15.40
CA GLY A 197 6.76 -0.97 -15.04
C GLY A 197 6.45 -1.66 -13.70
N ARG A 198 5.34 -1.33 -13.04
CA ARG A 198 4.92 -1.93 -11.76
C ARG A 198 3.61 -2.68 -11.91
N LYS A 199 3.49 -3.83 -11.22
CA LYS A 199 2.28 -4.65 -11.20
C LYS A 199 1.31 -4.21 -10.10
N GLY A 200 0.05 -4.02 -10.46
CA GLY A 200 -1.06 -3.68 -9.59
C GLY A 200 -2.16 -4.73 -9.58
N THR A 201 -2.99 -4.70 -8.55
CA THR A 201 -4.17 -5.55 -8.47
C THR A 201 -5.33 -4.79 -7.84
N GLY A 202 -6.51 -4.90 -8.43
CA GLY A 202 -7.78 -4.43 -7.89
C GLY A 202 -8.84 -5.52 -7.94
N SER A 203 -10.08 -5.11 -7.72
CA SER A 203 -11.28 -5.93 -7.89
C SER A 203 -12.14 -5.36 -9.02
N GLY A 204 -13.05 -6.17 -9.55
CA GLY A 204 -14.06 -5.75 -10.52
C GLY A 204 -15.17 -6.79 -10.60
N TRP A 205 -16.16 -6.56 -11.45
CA TRP A 205 -17.22 -7.53 -11.69
C TRP A 205 -17.77 -7.46 -13.10
N VAL A 206 -18.31 -8.58 -13.57
CA VAL A 206 -18.98 -8.69 -14.86
C VAL A 206 -20.32 -7.96 -14.80
N ALA A 207 -20.46 -6.91 -15.59
CA ALA A 207 -21.66 -6.06 -15.70
C ALA A 207 -22.45 -6.29 -16.99
N GLY A 208 -21.90 -7.06 -17.93
CA GLY A 208 -22.47 -7.43 -19.21
C GLY A 208 -21.58 -8.47 -19.89
N ASP A 209 -22.00 -8.95 -21.06
CA ASP A 209 -21.22 -9.95 -21.80
C ASP A 209 -19.82 -9.39 -22.16
N GLY A 210 -18.77 -10.06 -21.67
CA GLY A 210 -17.39 -9.59 -21.81
C GLY A 210 -17.12 -8.19 -21.24
N THR A 211 -17.99 -7.66 -20.38
CA THR A 211 -17.91 -6.29 -19.87
C THR A 211 -17.69 -6.28 -18.36
N VAL A 212 -16.61 -5.66 -17.90
CA VAL A 212 -16.23 -5.58 -16.48
C VAL A 212 -16.28 -4.13 -16.01
N VAL A 213 -16.72 -3.90 -14.77
CA VAL A 213 -16.60 -2.61 -14.10
C VAL A 213 -15.55 -2.69 -12.99
N THR A 214 -14.74 -1.64 -12.88
CA THR A 214 -13.76 -1.42 -11.80
C THR A 214 -13.63 0.08 -11.49
N ASN A 215 -12.69 0.46 -10.64
CA ASN A 215 -12.36 1.87 -10.41
C ASN A 215 -11.42 2.42 -11.48
N ALA A 216 -11.52 3.72 -11.77
CA ALA A 216 -10.63 4.38 -12.73
C ALA A 216 -9.17 4.37 -12.25
N HIS A 217 -8.93 4.64 -10.97
CA HIS A 217 -7.59 4.63 -10.40
C HIS A 217 -6.91 3.26 -10.41
N VAL A 218 -7.67 2.16 -10.54
CA VAL A 218 -7.09 0.81 -10.67
C VAL A 218 -6.39 0.65 -12.01
N VAL A 219 -6.89 1.30 -13.06
CA VAL A 219 -6.42 1.16 -14.45
C VAL A 219 -5.78 2.45 -14.99
N GLN A 220 -5.55 3.43 -14.13
CA GLN A 220 -4.96 4.69 -14.55
C GLN A 220 -3.48 4.49 -14.95
N GLY A 221 -3.10 5.05 -16.10
CA GLY A 221 -1.74 4.93 -16.63
C GLY A 221 -1.27 3.50 -16.83
N SER A 222 -2.19 2.56 -17.03
CA SER A 222 -1.86 1.16 -17.28
C SER A 222 -1.52 0.93 -18.75
N ASP A 223 -0.38 0.27 -18.97
CA ASP A 223 0.03 -0.21 -20.29
C ASP A 223 -0.65 -1.54 -20.63
N GLU A 224 -0.86 -2.39 -19.62
CA GLU A 224 -1.52 -3.69 -19.74
C GLU A 224 -2.59 -3.83 -18.66
N VAL A 225 -3.77 -4.31 -19.03
CA VAL A 225 -4.87 -4.65 -18.12
C VAL A 225 -5.32 -6.07 -18.40
N GLY A 226 -5.52 -6.84 -17.33
CA GLY A 226 -6.05 -8.20 -17.42
C GLY A 226 -7.03 -8.48 -16.29
N VAL A 227 -7.89 -9.47 -16.49
CA VAL A 227 -8.89 -9.90 -15.52
C VAL A 227 -8.76 -11.39 -15.25
N GLN A 228 -9.11 -11.80 -14.03
CA GLN A 228 -9.06 -13.19 -13.63
C GLN A 228 -10.31 -13.53 -12.82
N LEU A 229 -11.14 -14.43 -13.34
CA LEU A 229 -12.41 -14.79 -12.70
C LEU A 229 -12.18 -15.43 -11.34
N LYS A 230 -12.79 -14.87 -10.28
CA LYS A 230 -12.57 -15.27 -8.88
C LYS A 230 -11.10 -15.29 -8.43
N GLY A 231 -10.19 -14.67 -9.20
CA GLY A 231 -8.75 -14.75 -8.98
C GLY A 231 -8.17 -16.16 -9.16
N LYS A 232 -8.75 -16.96 -10.06
CA LYS A 232 -8.29 -18.31 -10.43
C LYS A 232 -8.12 -18.44 -11.94
N GLY A 233 -7.27 -19.37 -12.39
CA GLY A 233 -7.02 -19.62 -13.81
C GLY A 233 -6.04 -18.64 -14.43
N ASP A 234 -6.06 -18.53 -15.74
CA ASP A 234 -5.23 -17.59 -16.48
C ASP A 234 -5.76 -16.16 -16.35
N THR A 235 -4.90 -15.19 -16.62
CA THR A 235 -5.29 -13.78 -16.69
C THR A 235 -5.67 -13.48 -18.13
N ASP A 236 -6.93 -13.14 -18.36
CA ASP A 236 -7.44 -12.76 -19.67
C ASP A 236 -7.17 -11.28 -19.93
N ASP A 237 -6.68 -10.95 -21.12
CA ASP A 237 -6.45 -9.56 -21.52
C ASP A 237 -7.75 -8.76 -21.57
N ALA A 238 -7.65 -7.47 -21.21
CA ALA A 238 -8.76 -6.55 -21.19
C ALA A 238 -8.35 -5.16 -21.68
N GLU A 239 -9.29 -4.45 -22.31
CA GLU A 239 -9.13 -3.09 -22.79
C GLU A 239 -10.02 -2.13 -21.99
N VAL A 240 -9.51 -0.95 -21.65
CA VAL A 240 -10.34 0.09 -21.03
C VAL A 240 -11.19 0.76 -22.09
N ILE A 241 -12.52 0.58 -22.02
CA ILE A 241 -13.49 1.13 -22.98
C ILE A 241 -14.38 2.24 -22.39
N GLY A 242 -14.18 2.57 -21.11
CA GLY A 242 -14.83 3.70 -20.48
C GLY A 242 -14.04 4.14 -19.26
N PHE A 243 -13.83 5.43 -19.10
CA PHE A 243 -13.01 6.00 -18.03
C PHE A 243 -13.63 7.30 -17.50
N ASP A 244 -14.15 7.26 -16.27
CA ASP A 244 -14.67 8.42 -15.54
C ASP A 244 -13.77 8.72 -14.35
N GLU A 245 -12.76 9.56 -14.59
CA GLU A 245 -11.81 10.07 -13.59
C GLU A 245 -12.50 10.78 -12.41
N VAL A 246 -13.66 11.42 -12.65
CA VAL A 246 -14.30 12.28 -11.64
C VAL A 246 -15.01 11.43 -10.59
N ASN A 247 -15.74 10.41 -11.03
CA ASN A 247 -16.49 9.49 -10.19
C ASN A 247 -15.75 8.18 -9.88
N ASP A 248 -14.55 8.03 -10.44
CA ASP A 248 -13.66 6.89 -10.26
C ASP A 248 -14.29 5.57 -10.71
N VAL A 249 -14.75 5.54 -11.96
CA VAL A 249 -15.31 4.35 -12.61
C VAL A 249 -14.57 4.07 -13.90
N ALA A 250 -14.13 2.83 -14.09
CA ALA A 250 -13.69 2.33 -15.38
C ALA A 250 -14.55 1.14 -15.83
N VAL A 251 -14.66 1.00 -17.15
CA VAL A 251 -15.34 -0.11 -17.82
C VAL A 251 -14.32 -0.77 -18.73
N LEU A 252 -14.21 -2.09 -18.63
CA LEU A 252 -13.28 -2.90 -19.39
C LEU A 252 -14.05 -3.81 -20.35
N ARG A 253 -13.52 -3.95 -21.55
CA ARG A 253 -13.85 -5.04 -22.48
C ARG A 253 -12.88 -6.18 -22.19
N ALA A 254 -13.40 -7.32 -21.77
CA ALA A 254 -12.64 -8.49 -21.39
C ALA A 254 -13.29 -9.73 -22.02
N PRO A 255 -12.89 -10.13 -23.24
CA PRO A 255 -13.50 -11.26 -23.95
C PRO A 255 -13.46 -12.59 -23.17
N GLY A 256 -12.41 -12.81 -22.35
CA GLY A 256 -12.26 -14.03 -21.55
C GLY A 256 -13.33 -14.25 -20.47
N VAL A 257 -14.13 -13.23 -20.15
CA VAL A 257 -15.30 -13.36 -19.25
C VAL A 257 -16.65 -13.27 -19.99
N ALA A 258 -16.66 -13.45 -21.31
CA ALA A 258 -17.89 -13.60 -22.08
C ALA A 258 -18.68 -14.84 -21.60
N GLY A 259 -20.01 -14.74 -21.62
CA GLY A 259 -20.93 -15.77 -21.11
C GLY A 259 -21.02 -15.89 -19.58
N VAL A 260 -20.18 -15.17 -18.82
CA VAL A 260 -20.32 -15.11 -17.36
C VAL A 260 -21.57 -14.30 -16.98
N PRO A 261 -22.42 -14.78 -16.05
CA PRO A 261 -23.62 -14.04 -15.64
C PRO A 261 -23.30 -12.63 -15.13
N ALA A 262 -23.97 -11.62 -15.67
CA ALA A 262 -23.77 -10.24 -15.28
C ALA A 262 -24.46 -9.89 -13.94
N LEU A 263 -23.77 -9.14 -13.09
CA LEU A 263 -24.39 -8.56 -11.88
C LEU A 263 -25.18 -7.31 -12.24
N ARG A 264 -26.45 -7.28 -11.84
CA ARG A 264 -27.34 -6.16 -12.11
C ARG A 264 -27.21 -5.08 -11.04
N LEU A 265 -27.18 -3.82 -11.46
CA LEU A 265 -27.25 -2.67 -10.55
C LEU A 265 -28.67 -2.54 -9.98
N ASP A 266 -28.78 -2.33 -8.66
CA ASP A 266 -30.00 -1.84 -8.04
C ASP A 266 -30.23 -0.37 -8.49
N PRO A 267 -31.39 -0.02 -9.06
CA PRO A 267 -31.67 1.33 -9.54
C PRO A 267 -31.79 2.36 -8.41
N LYS A 268 -32.17 1.95 -7.20
CA LYS A 268 -32.42 2.82 -6.04
C LYS A 268 -32.03 2.10 -4.73
N PRO A 269 -30.72 1.92 -4.47
CA PRO A 269 -30.26 1.29 -3.23
C PRO A 269 -30.74 2.06 -2.00
N ALA A 270 -31.35 1.36 -1.05
CA ALA A 270 -31.77 1.96 0.21
C ALA A 270 -30.56 2.15 1.16
N PRO A 271 -30.47 3.28 1.87
CA PRO A 271 -29.61 3.37 3.05
C PRO A 271 -29.97 2.26 4.05
N ASP A 272 -29.06 1.95 4.96
CA ASP A 272 -29.28 0.89 5.95
C ASP A 272 -29.53 -0.50 5.34
N THR A 273 -29.03 -0.74 4.13
CA THR A 273 -29.03 -2.08 3.54
C THR A 273 -27.88 -2.91 4.09
N HIS A 274 -28.18 -4.15 4.51
CA HIS A 274 -27.15 -5.17 4.73
C HIS A 274 -26.66 -5.69 3.39
N ALA A 275 -25.35 -5.63 3.18
CA ALA A 275 -24.74 -6.01 1.92
C ALA A 275 -23.37 -6.68 2.16
N ALA A 276 -22.74 -7.14 1.09
CA ALA A 276 -21.38 -7.67 1.14
C ALA A 276 -20.54 -7.10 -0.01
N ALA A 277 -19.33 -6.63 0.30
CA ALA A 277 -18.32 -6.35 -0.70
C ALA A 277 -17.63 -7.66 -1.12
N LEU A 278 -17.53 -7.89 -2.42
CA LEU A 278 -16.90 -9.08 -3.01
C LEU A 278 -15.62 -8.66 -3.70
N GLY A 279 -14.47 -9.21 -3.33
CA GLY A 279 -13.22 -8.80 -3.99
C GLY A 279 -11.96 -9.38 -3.38
N PHE A 280 -10.83 -8.72 -3.65
CA PHE A 280 -9.48 -9.23 -3.41
C PHE A 280 -8.70 -8.30 -2.45
N PRO A 281 -9.17 -8.16 -1.19
CA PRO A 281 -8.52 -7.30 -0.20
C PRO A 281 -7.08 -7.72 0.00
N GLY A 282 -6.20 -6.74 -0.14
CA GLY A 282 -4.77 -6.97 -0.17
C GLY A 282 -4.38 -7.87 -1.32
N GLY A 283 -4.83 -7.64 -2.56
CA GLY A 283 -4.43 -8.40 -3.75
C GLY A 283 -4.42 -9.93 -3.58
N GLY A 284 -5.18 -10.44 -2.62
CA GLY A 284 -5.03 -11.77 -2.05
C GLY A 284 -6.05 -12.74 -2.64
N PRO A 285 -6.41 -13.79 -1.90
CA PRO A 285 -7.55 -14.62 -2.29
C PRO A 285 -8.85 -13.84 -2.18
N PHE A 286 -9.85 -14.26 -2.96
CA PHE A 286 -11.21 -13.74 -2.92
C PHE A 286 -11.80 -13.75 -1.50
N LYS A 287 -12.51 -12.68 -1.13
CA LYS A 287 -13.22 -12.57 0.15
C LYS A 287 -14.60 -11.94 -0.01
N ILE A 288 -15.51 -12.39 0.83
CA ILE A 288 -16.82 -11.77 1.08
C ILE A 288 -16.72 -10.97 2.38
N ILE A 289 -16.86 -9.65 2.29
CA ILE A 289 -16.73 -8.72 3.43
C ILE A 289 -18.12 -8.14 3.74
N PRO A 290 -18.71 -8.43 4.92
CA PRO A 290 -19.98 -7.84 5.32
C PRO A 290 -19.86 -6.33 5.42
N VAL A 291 -20.84 -5.63 4.87
CA VAL A 291 -20.93 -4.17 4.92
C VAL A 291 -22.36 -3.73 5.25
N ARG A 292 -22.47 -2.50 5.75
CA ARG A 292 -23.75 -1.82 5.97
C ARG A 292 -23.71 -0.50 5.22
N LEU A 293 -24.69 -0.30 4.35
CA LEU A 293 -24.82 0.93 3.56
C LEU A 293 -25.27 2.07 4.46
N GLY A 294 -24.54 3.17 4.46
CA GLY A 294 -24.94 4.43 5.05
C GLY A 294 -25.55 5.39 4.03
N THR A 295 -25.63 6.66 4.39
CA THR A 295 -26.15 7.71 3.53
C THR A 295 -25.18 8.06 2.40
N THR A 296 -25.73 8.65 1.34
CA THR A 296 -24.91 9.26 0.29
C THR A 296 -24.54 10.68 0.70
N ALA A 297 -23.26 10.99 0.72
CA ALA A 297 -22.75 12.33 1.02
C ALA A 297 -22.07 12.94 -0.22
N ARG A 298 -22.02 14.28 -0.27
CA ARG A 298 -21.14 15.00 -1.20
C ARG A 298 -19.89 15.39 -0.44
N ILE A 299 -18.74 14.93 -0.90
CA ILE A 299 -17.45 15.33 -0.33
C ILE A 299 -16.66 16.18 -1.33
N PRO A 300 -15.89 17.17 -0.86
CA PRO A 300 -14.83 17.76 -1.68
C PRO A 300 -13.83 16.64 -2.01
N GLY A 301 -13.63 16.35 -3.29
CA GLY A 301 -12.59 15.47 -3.78
C GLY A 301 -11.63 16.23 -4.70
N PHE A 302 -10.46 15.66 -4.92
CA PHE A 302 -9.55 16.06 -5.99
C PHE A 302 -9.72 15.11 -7.16
N LYS A 303 -9.60 15.62 -8.38
CA LYS A 303 -9.35 14.78 -9.56
C LYS A 303 -8.12 13.88 -9.32
N LEU A 304 -8.06 12.75 -10.02
CA LEU A 304 -6.93 11.81 -9.94
C LEU A 304 -5.62 12.41 -10.47
N ASN A 305 -5.65 13.58 -11.09
CA ASN A 305 -4.47 14.38 -11.43
C ASN A 305 -4.16 15.52 -10.43
N GLY A 306 -4.83 15.57 -9.28
CA GLY A 306 -4.62 16.56 -8.21
C GLY A 306 -5.04 18.02 -8.51
N ARG A 307 -5.30 18.38 -9.77
CA ARG A 307 -5.35 19.80 -10.22
C ARG A 307 -6.71 20.50 -10.04
N LYS A 308 -7.82 19.77 -9.89
CA LYS A 308 -9.16 20.39 -9.73
C LYS A 308 -9.98 19.76 -8.61
N ARG A 309 -10.58 20.61 -7.76
CA ARG A 309 -11.58 20.23 -6.77
C ARG A 309 -12.90 19.89 -7.45
N VAL A 310 -13.36 18.66 -7.30
CA VAL A 310 -14.66 18.20 -7.78
C VAL A 310 -15.50 17.74 -6.59
N LYS A 311 -16.76 18.18 -6.55
CA LYS A 311 -17.73 17.65 -5.58
C LYS A 311 -18.25 16.32 -6.10
N ARG A 312 -17.79 15.21 -5.51
CA ARG A 312 -18.25 13.86 -5.86
C ARG A 312 -19.26 13.35 -4.84
N ARG A 313 -20.23 12.55 -5.32
CA ARG A 313 -21.17 11.82 -4.46
C ARG A 313 -20.54 10.49 -4.09
N ILE A 314 -20.54 10.17 -2.80
CA ILE A 314 -20.04 8.90 -2.29
C ILE A 314 -21.09 8.25 -1.38
N VAL A 315 -21.14 6.94 -1.36
CA VAL A 315 -21.87 6.16 -0.35
C VAL A 315 -20.92 5.88 0.81
N ILE A 316 -21.35 6.16 2.04
CA ILE A 316 -20.57 5.84 3.24
C ILE A 316 -20.88 4.40 3.63
N LEU A 317 -19.85 3.58 3.85
CA LEU A 317 -20.00 2.18 4.25
C LEU A 317 -19.44 1.98 5.65
N ARG A 318 -20.18 1.26 6.49
CA ARG A 318 -19.58 0.60 7.66
C ARG A 318 -19.08 -0.77 7.23
N ALA A 319 -17.78 -0.99 7.32
CA ALA A 319 -17.15 -2.24 6.94
C ALA A 319 -15.87 -2.45 7.76
N LYS A 320 -15.57 -3.71 8.07
CA LYS A 320 -14.26 -4.12 8.61
C LYS A 320 -13.58 -5.00 7.57
N GLY A 321 -12.34 -4.65 7.21
CA GLY A 321 -11.51 -5.48 6.31
C GLY A 321 -11.43 -5.02 4.85
N ILE A 322 -11.97 -3.85 4.51
CA ILE A 322 -11.68 -3.16 3.25
C ILE A 322 -10.24 -2.63 3.31
N ARG A 323 -9.42 -2.95 2.30
CA ARG A 323 -7.97 -2.67 2.23
C ARG A 323 -7.54 -2.49 0.76
N PRO A 324 -6.34 -1.95 0.47
CA PRO A 324 -5.75 -1.95 -0.88
C PRO A 324 -6.02 -3.25 -1.64
N GLY A 325 -6.53 -3.20 -2.87
CA GLY A 325 -7.02 -4.36 -3.64
C GLY A 325 -8.53 -4.60 -3.54
N SER A 326 -9.22 -3.98 -2.57
CA SER A 326 -10.68 -3.93 -2.52
C SER A 326 -11.29 -2.89 -3.46
N SER A 327 -10.50 -1.98 -4.02
CA SER A 327 -10.96 -1.00 -5.02
C SER A 327 -11.63 -1.74 -6.19
N GLY A 328 -12.82 -1.32 -6.56
CA GLY A 328 -13.61 -1.92 -7.63
C GLY A 328 -14.44 -3.12 -7.18
N SER A 329 -14.45 -3.48 -5.88
CA SER A 329 -15.31 -4.56 -5.38
C SER A 329 -16.78 -4.18 -5.55
N PRO A 330 -17.63 -5.00 -6.20
CA PRO A 330 -19.06 -4.82 -6.13
C PRO A 330 -19.52 -5.01 -4.68
N VAL A 331 -20.43 -4.17 -4.23
CA VAL A 331 -21.17 -4.36 -2.99
C VAL A 331 -22.55 -4.87 -3.37
N VAL A 332 -22.91 -6.08 -2.95
CA VAL A 332 -24.18 -6.73 -3.31
C VAL A 332 -25.12 -6.86 -2.11
N ASP A 333 -26.42 -6.64 -2.33
CA ASP A 333 -27.46 -6.93 -1.33
C ASP A 333 -27.75 -8.44 -1.20
N ARG A 334 -28.67 -8.81 -0.30
CA ARG A 334 -29.08 -10.22 -0.12
C ARG A 334 -29.74 -10.82 -1.38
N GLY A 335 -30.21 -9.99 -2.31
CA GLY A 335 -30.75 -10.41 -3.60
C GLY A 335 -29.70 -10.57 -4.69
N GLY A 336 -28.42 -10.31 -4.40
CA GLY A 336 -27.32 -10.40 -5.37
C GLY A 336 -27.23 -9.19 -6.31
N ARG A 337 -27.99 -8.12 -6.07
CA ARG A 337 -27.91 -6.89 -6.87
C ARG A 337 -26.80 -5.99 -6.34
N VAL A 338 -26.04 -5.38 -7.24
CA VAL A 338 -24.98 -4.42 -6.88
C VAL A 338 -25.65 -3.14 -6.40
N VAL A 339 -25.37 -2.74 -5.17
CA VAL A 339 -25.90 -1.52 -4.54
C VAL A 339 -24.90 -0.36 -4.55
N THR A 340 -23.60 -0.64 -4.66
CA THR A 340 -22.52 0.35 -4.82
C THR A 340 -21.20 -0.35 -5.17
N MET A 341 -20.12 0.38 -5.44
CA MET A 341 -18.77 -0.14 -5.69
C MET A 341 -17.76 0.44 -4.72
N VAL A 342 -16.96 -0.37 -4.04
CA VAL A 342 -15.93 0.11 -3.10
C VAL A 342 -14.92 1.00 -3.84
N PHE A 343 -14.62 2.16 -3.25
CA PHE A 343 -13.73 3.18 -3.81
C PHE A 343 -12.55 3.49 -2.91
N ALA A 344 -12.79 3.74 -1.61
CA ALA A 344 -11.80 4.32 -0.72
C ALA A 344 -12.02 3.88 0.73
N VAL A 345 -11.05 4.14 1.60
CA VAL A 345 -11.19 3.96 3.06
C VAL A 345 -11.11 5.30 3.80
N ARG A 346 -11.79 5.37 4.93
CA ARG A 346 -11.71 6.52 5.81
C ARG A 346 -10.45 6.46 6.66
N LEU A 347 -9.79 7.61 6.82
CA LEU A 347 -8.71 7.80 7.81
C LEU A 347 -9.20 7.40 9.22
N GLY A 348 -8.51 6.46 9.88
CA GLY A 348 -8.92 5.93 11.20
C GLY A 348 -9.78 4.66 11.18
N GLY A 349 -9.96 4.00 10.03
CA GLY A 349 -10.03 2.53 9.98
C GLY A 349 -11.37 1.80 10.17
N SER A 350 -12.50 2.48 10.32
CA SER A 350 -13.82 1.83 10.57
C SER A 350 -14.88 2.07 9.50
N ALA A 351 -14.51 2.78 8.43
CA ALA A 351 -15.43 3.12 7.35
C ALA A 351 -14.74 3.04 5.99
N ALA A 352 -15.55 2.74 4.98
CA ALA A 352 -15.16 2.80 3.58
C ALA A 352 -16.10 3.76 2.83
N TYR A 353 -15.67 4.17 1.65
CA TYR A 353 -16.44 4.99 0.72
C TYR A 353 -16.61 4.24 -0.58
N ALA A 354 -17.72 4.47 -1.24
CA ALA A 354 -18.12 3.72 -2.43
C ALA A 354 -18.80 4.61 -3.47
N VAL A 355 -18.69 4.22 -4.73
CA VAL A 355 -19.27 4.92 -5.87
C VAL A 355 -20.77 4.59 -5.99
N PRO A 356 -21.66 5.59 -6.00
CA PRO A 356 -23.09 5.35 -6.19
C PRO A 356 -23.43 4.78 -7.58
N ASN A 357 -24.38 3.85 -7.65
CA ASN A 357 -24.84 3.22 -8.90
C ASN A 357 -25.20 4.19 -10.05
N PRO A 358 -25.78 5.39 -9.81
CA PRO A 358 -26.02 6.34 -10.90
C PRO A 358 -24.77 6.79 -11.66
N ALA A 359 -23.60 6.84 -11.01
CA ALA A 359 -22.34 7.15 -11.67
C ALA A 359 -21.87 5.96 -12.51
N ILE A 360 -21.87 4.75 -11.93
CA ILE A 360 -21.52 3.51 -12.63
C ILE A 360 -22.38 3.31 -13.88
N ARG A 361 -23.69 3.47 -13.77
CA ARG A 361 -24.64 3.35 -14.87
C ARG A 361 -24.41 4.38 -15.98
N ARG A 362 -23.94 5.57 -15.64
CA ARG A 362 -23.61 6.61 -16.62
C ARG A 362 -22.37 6.23 -17.42
N THR A 363 -21.33 5.74 -16.76
CA THR A 363 -20.09 5.32 -17.42
C THR A 363 -20.34 4.10 -18.29
N LEU A 364 -21.08 3.09 -17.80
CA LEU A 364 -21.47 1.92 -18.57
C LEU A 364 -22.21 2.25 -19.88
N ARG A 365 -23.10 3.25 -19.87
CA ARG A 365 -23.84 3.67 -21.08
C ARG A 365 -22.99 4.40 -22.12
N ARG A 366 -21.81 4.88 -21.73
CA ARG A 366 -20.90 5.65 -22.59
C ARG A 366 -19.67 4.85 -23.00
N ALA A 367 -19.55 3.60 -22.52
CA ALA A 367 -18.41 2.76 -22.80
C ALA A 367 -18.64 2.03 -24.12
N ASP A 368 -17.88 2.39 -25.16
CA ASP A 368 -18.08 1.93 -26.53
C ASP A 368 -16.76 1.56 -27.24
N ALA A 369 -15.73 2.39 -27.10
CA ALA A 369 -14.43 2.23 -27.74
C ALA A 369 -13.27 2.37 -26.73
N PRO A 370 -12.07 1.85 -27.06
CA PRO A 370 -10.89 2.02 -26.22
C PRO A 370 -10.62 3.49 -25.91
N VAL A 371 -10.27 3.79 -24.66
CA VAL A 371 -9.98 5.16 -24.19
C VAL A 371 -8.61 5.23 -23.52
N ASP A 372 -7.98 6.39 -23.64
CA ASP A 372 -6.76 6.70 -22.89
C ASP A 372 -7.05 6.78 -21.38
N THR A 373 -6.16 6.20 -20.58
CA THR A 373 -6.22 6.18 -19.12
C THR A 373 -5.35 7.25 -18.46
N GLY A 374 -4.73 8.12 -19.28
CA GLY A 374 -3.87 9.20 -18.84
C GLY A 374 -2.45 8.74 -18.50
N SER A 375 -1.59 9.68 -18.09
CA SER A 375 -0.22 9.39 -17.70
C SER A 375 -0.12 8.89 -16.26
N CYS A 376 0.98 8.17 -15.96
CA CYS A 376 1.42 7.94 -14.59
C CYS A 376 1.42 9.28 -13.81
N GLU A 377 0.84 9.34 -12.61
CA GLU A 377 1.13 10.45 -11.70
C GLU A 377 2.64 10.42 -11.42
N GLU A 378 3.34 11.48 -11.84
CA GLU A 378 4.71 11.73 -11.41
C GLU A 378 4.68 12.07 -9.91
N ASP A 379 5.12 11.11 -9.09
CA ASP A 379 5.29 11.21 -7.62
C ASP A 379 6.23 12.38 -7.23
#